data_AF-A0A7I8ERD4-F1
#
_entry.id   AF-A0A7I8ERD4-F1
#
_cell.length_a   1.000
_cell.length_b   1.000
_cell.length_c   1.000
_cell.angle_alpha   90.00
_cell.angle_beta   90.00
_cell.angle_gamma   90.00
#
_symmetry.space_group_name_H-M   'P 1'
#
loop_
_entity.id
_entity.type
_entity.pdbx_description
1 polymer ?
#
loop_
_entity_poly.entity_id
_entity_poly.type
_entity_poly.pdbx_seq_one_letter_code
_entity_poly.pdbx_strand_id
1 'polypeptide(L)'
;MDLSTPRHQRSGQTNKRVTGKRASWLAGLLLAVVGCAFLLTGCADTQDLTPIATLPTPTPGASQSVSLQTIHMLNAKDGWAITHDTHILHTSDGPANWTDVTPGAGTANMVGATIQASYFMDQYNGWIATSINGKLTIWSTADGGSLWYPTALAETGDQVTSLQFTDAVHGWLLLSSGTTATNEAISLLTTPDGGSTWLPVDSATAQDKDVPQHLPFSGVKTGVTFTDNADGWLTGSLEGTNSQPLALYVSTNGGESWEARSLAVPTPKASALRSYTPDFFDPGKAILPVTFDAPQAEVSIYQTSDGGNHWRSSQPDAAISSNINFVNVNDGWAIGNSDHNTTVYATTNGGQTWQPTAKPTAKSMVVDSIDFISPTDGWILVNNSTSSAANSSASSDELFQTQDGGKSWSAQNTMAVMQ
;
A
#
# COMPACT_ATOMS: atom_id res chain seq x y z
N MET A 1 81.40 -33.17 -4.15
CA MET A 1 82.37 -32.37 -3.39
C MET A 1 81.56 -31.28 -2.70
N ASP A 2 80.84 -31.67 -1.66
CA ASP A 2 81.21 -31.59 -0.22
C ASP A 2 81.02 -30.17 0.33
N LEU A 3 79.92 -29.95 1.08
CA LEU A 3 79.82 -29.96 2.56
C LEU A 3 80.44 -28.67 3.15
N SER A 4 79.78 -27.86 3.98
CA SER A 4 79.11 -28.24 5.22
C SER A 4 78.55 -26.99 5.93
N THR A 5 77.43 -27.17 6.64
CA THR A 5 77.05 -26.41 7.86
C THR A 5 77.51 -27.23 9.09
N PRO A 6 77.54 -26.71 10.34
CA PRO A 6 76.34 -26.80 11.19
C PRO A 6 76.18 -25.76 12.34
N ARG A 7 74.99 -25.83 12.95
CA ARG A 7 74.44 -25.18 14.15
C ARG A 7 75.14 -25.56 15.47
N HIS A 8 74.98 -24.77 16.54
CA HIS A 8 74.01 -24.96 17.67
C HIS A 8 74.50 -24.42 19.04
N GLN A 9 73.49 -24.09 19.88
CA GLN A 9 73.44 -24.00 21.36
C GLN A 9 73.88 -22.70 22.07
N ARG A 10 73.49 -22.42 23.31
CA ARG A 10 72.20 -22.36 24.06
C ARG A 10 72.60 -21.83 25.47
N SER A 11 71.74 -21.01 26.07
CA SER A 11 71.56 -20.80 27.52
C SER A 11 72.62 -20.02 28.33
N GLY A 12 72.12 -19.29 29.34
CA GLY A 12 72.93 -18.75 30.44
C GLY A 12 72.25 -17.62 31.23
N GLN A 13 71.38 -17.97 32.18
CA GLN A 13 70.88 -17.07 33.24
C GLN A 13 72.03 -16.53 34.11
N THR A 14 71.86 -15.34 34.73
CA THR A 14 72.11 -15.19 36.18
C THR A 14 71.39 -13.98 36.79
N ASN A 15 70.76 -14.26 37.94
CA ASN A 15 70.08 -13.37 38.88
C ASN A 15 71.00 -12.32 39.55
N LYS A 16 70.40 -11.22 40.02
CA LYS A 16 70.62 -10.73 41.41
C LYS A 16 69.40 -9.94 41.93
N ARG A 17 68.84 -10.44 43.04
CA ARG A 17 67.81 -9.84 43.91
C ARG A 17 68.48 -9.05 45.04
N VAL A 18 67.80 -7.99 45.52
CA VAL A 18 67.83 -7.45 46.89
C VAL A 18 66.41 -6.90 47.15
N THR A 19 65.46 -7.64 47.79
CA THR A 19 65.06 -7.66 49.23
C THR A 19 64.94 -6.29 49.89
N GLY A 20 63.89 -5.85 50.59
CA GLY A 20 62.60 -6.40 51.09
C GLY A 20 61.76 -5.19 51.58
N LYS A 21 60.63 -5.23 52.30
CA LYS A 21 59.79 -6.21 53.03
C LYS A 21 58.38 -5.57 53.06
N ARG A 22 57.31 -6.27 52.64
CA ARG A 22 56.20 -6.87 53.44
C ARG A 22 55.38 -5.92 54.33
N ALA A 23 54.07 -5.84 54.05
CA ALA A 23 53.01 -6.28 54.99
C ALA A 23 51.65 -6.38 54.26
N SER A 24 51.02 -7.55 54.40
CA SER A 24 49.70 -7.95 53.89
C SER A 24 48.59 -7.46 54.83
N TRP A 25 47.31 -7.48 54.40
CA TRP A 25 46.20 -8.27 54.97
C TRP A 25 44.86 -7.86 54.32
N LEU A 26 44.07 -8.88 53.96
CA LEU A 26 42.68 -8.83 53.49
C LEU A 26 41.71 -8.78 54.68
N ALA A 27 40.62 -8.00 54.56
CA ALA A 27 39.21 -8.35 54.87
C ALA A 27 38.40 -7.11 55.30
N GLY A 28 37.19 -6.96 54.75
CA GLY A 28 36.19 -6.01 55.26
C GLY A 28 35.14 -5.60 54.24
N LEU A 29 34.01 -6.31 54.24
CA LEU A 29 32.81 -6.05 53.44
C LEU A 29 31.87 -5.15 54.28
N LEU A 30 31.44 -3.99 53.77
CA LEU A 30 30.35 -3.18 54.35
C LEU A 30 29.74 -2.23 53.30
N LEU A 31 28.42 -2.28 53.19
CA LEU A 31 27.55 -1.46 52.33
C LEU A 31 27.73 0.05 52.59
N ALA A 32 27.69 0.85 51.52
CA ALA A 32 27.11 2.19 51.53
C ALA A 32 26.57 2.53 50.14
N VAL A 33 25.25 2.40 49.97
CA VAL A 33 24.50 3.03 48.87
C VAL A 33 24.46 4.52 49.19
N VAL A 34 25.23 5.33 48.45
CA VAL A 34 25.10 6.78 48.48
C VAL A 34 24.39 7.20 47.20
N GLY A 35 23.13 7.60 47.37
CA GLY A 35 22.36 8.27 46.34
C GLY A 35 23.00 9.62 46.02
N CYS A 36 23.26 9.86 44.74
CA CYS A 36 23.47 11.19 44.21
C CYS A 36 22.18 11.66 43.55
N ALA A 37 21.39 12.40 44.33
CA ALA A 37 20.41 13.32 43.80
C ALA A 37 21.17 14.55 43.27
N PHE A 38 21.15 14.77 41.95
CA PHE A 38 21.35 16.09 41.36
C PHE A 38 20.05 16.51 40.69
N LEU A 39 19.44 17.55 41.25
CA LEU A 39 18.25 18.22 40.74
C LEU A 39 18.66 19.15 39.58
N LEU A 40 18.09 18.86 38.41
CA LEU A 40 17.38 19.76 37.48
C LEU A 40 17.98 21.14 37.16
N THR A 41 18.36 21.34 35.89
CA THR A 41 17.73 22.32 34.99
C THR A 41 18.07 22.02 33.53
N GLY A 42 17.05 21.85 32.70
CA GLY A 42 17.18 21.68 31.25
C GLY A 42 16.07 20.79 30.69
N CYS A 43 14.95 21.39 30.30
CA CYS A 43 13.77 20.71 29.78
C CYS A 43 14.12 19.75 28.63
N ALA A 44 13.90 18.46 28.85
CA ALA A 44 13.62 17.50 27.80
C ALA A 44 12.26 16.90 28.14
N ASP A 45 11.20 17.52 27.62
CA ASP A 45 9.88 16.89 27.56
C ASP A 45 9.87 16.03 26.29
N THR A 46 10.66 14.96 26.31
CA THR A 46 10.48 13.85 25.36
C THR A 46 9.37 13.02 25.95
N GLN A 47 8.13 13.32 25.56
CA GLN A 47 7.06 12.36 25.77
C GLN A 47 7.47 11.07 25.04
N ASP A 48 7.69 10.01 25.81
CA ASP A 48 7.63 8.64 25.31
C ASP A 48 6.19 8.44 24.80
N LEU A 49 5.96 8.79 23.55
CA LEU A 49 4.72 8.48 22.84
C LEU A 49 4.81 7.03 22.39
N THR A 50 4.70 6.10 23.33
CA THR A 50 4.42 4.71 22.94
C THR A 50 3.06 4.71 22.24
N PRO A 51 2.95 4.21 21.00
CA PRO A 51 1.66 4.12 20.32
C PRO A 51 0.70 3.28 21.17
N ILE A 52 -0.42 3.87 21.58
CA ILE A 52 -1.41 3.19 22.44
C ILE A 52 -2.41 2.49 21.55
N ALA A 53 -2.53 1.17 21.72
CA ALA A 53 -3.56 0.39 21.05
C ALA A 53 -4.96 0.92 21.39
N THR A 54 -5.82 1.06 20.38
CA THR A 54 -7.23 1.43 20.54
C THR A 54 -8.11 0.25 20.25
N LEU A 55 -9.25 0.21 20.95
CA LEU A 55 -10.30 -0.75 20.65
C LEU A 55 -11.16 -0.20 19.50
N PRO A 56 -11.84 -1.06 18.73
CA PRO A 56 -12.77 -0.62 17.72
C PRO A 56 -13.98 0.08 18.36
N THR A 57 -14.61 0.97 17.60
CA THR A 57 -15.87 1.60 18.02
C THR A 57 -17.00 0.60 17.86
N PRO A 58 -17.72 0.21 18.92
CA PRO A 58 -18.90 -0.62 18.76
C PRO A 58 -19.96 0.16 17.98
N THR A 59 -20.47 -0.40 16.87
CA THR A 59 -21.57 0.19 16.12
C THR A 59 -22.79 0.40 17.02
N PRO A 60 -23.48 1.56 16.99
CA PRO A 60 -24.71 1.74 17.73
C PRO A 60 -25.90 0.99 17.06
N GLY A 61 -26.33 -0.11 17.68
CA GLY A 61 -27.70 -0.66 17.53
C GLY A 61 -27.94 -1.68 16.40
N ALA A 62 -29.15 -2.26 16.42
CA ALA A 62 -29.59 -3.44 15.66
C ALA A 62 -29.18 -3.44 14.17
N SER A 63 -28.84 -4.62 13.62
CA SER A 63 -28.40 -4.87 12.24
C SER A 63 -28.89 -3.84 11.23
N GLN A 64 -28.00 -2.92 10.84
CA GLN A 64 -28.27 -1.90 9.83
C GLN A 64 -27.58 -2.30 8.52
N SER A 65 -28.19 -1.92 7.40
CA SER A 65 -27.53 -2.04 6.11
C SER A 65 -26.32 -1.10 6.07
N VAL A 66 -25.19 -1.59 5.55
CA VAL A 66 -23.97 -0.79 5.40
C VAL A 66 -23.84 -0.29 3.97
N SER A 67 -23.52 1.00 3.81
CA SER A 67 -23.21 1.63 2.52
C SER A 67 -21.71 1.53 2.29
N LEU A 68 -21.31 0.48 1.58
CA LEU A 68 -19.92 0.20 1.27
C LEU A 68 -19.44 1.18 0.19
N GLN A 69 -18.23 1.71 0.36
CA GLN A 69 -17.49 2.46 -0.67
C GLN A 69 -16.50 1.55 -1.40
N THR A 70 -15.86 0.63 -0.68
CA THR A 70 -14.92 -0.34 -1.24
C THR A 70 -15.06 -1.67 -0.53
N ILE A 71 -14.73 -2.75 -1.24
CA ILE A 71 -14.66 -4.10 -0.73
C ILE A 71 -13.34 -4.72 -1.18
N HIS A 72 -12.71 -5.47 -0.29
CA HIS A 72 -11.53 -6.26 -0.56
C HIS A 72 -11.67 -7.63 0.11
N MET A 73 -12.10 -8.62 -0.66
CA MET A 73 -12.22 -9.99 -0.22
C MET A 73 -10.88 -10.71 -0.39
N LEU A 74 -10.52 -11.50 0.61
CA LEU A 74 -9.32 -12.35 0.59
C LEU A 74 -9.67 -13.75 0.12
N ASN A 75 -10.88 -14.19 0.45
CA ASN A 75 -11.50 -15.40 -0.03
C ASN A 75 -13.04 -15.25 0.01
N ALA A 76 -13.79 -16.34 -0.20
CA ALA A 76 -15.25 -16.28 -0.19
C ALA A 76 -15.89 -15.88 1.17
N LYS A 77 -15.12 -15.90 2.25
CA LYS A 77 -15.57 -15.66 3.63
C LYS A 77 -14.85 -14.52 4.34
N ASP A 78 -13.54 -14.42 4.15
CA ASP A 78 -12.73 -13.40 4.83
C ASP A 78 -12.52 -12.19 3.92
N GLY A 79 -12.70 -10.99 4.47
CA GLY A 79 -12.56 -9.76 3.71
C GLY A 79 -12.72 -8.50 4.54
N TRP A 80 -12.37 -7.38 3.93
CA TRP A 80 -12.42 -6.04 4.50
C TRP A 80 -13.27 -5.13 3.63
N ALA A 81 -13.88 -4.11 4.24
CA ALA A 81 -14.60 -3.09 3.51
C ALA A 81 -14.46 -1.73 4.19
N ILE A 82 -14.61 -0.66 3.42
CA ILE A 82 -14.69 0.71 3.94
C ILE A 82 -16.03 1.28 3.50
N THR A 83 -16.73 1.94 4.41
CA THR A 83 -18.02 2.59 4.13
C THR A 83 -17.84 4.06 3.71
N HIS A 84 -18.88 4.61 3.08
CA HIS A 84 -18.89 6.03 2.71
C HIS A 84 -18.77 7.00 3.91
N ASP A 85 -19.15 6.56 5.10
CA ASP A 85 -19.00 7.28 6.37
C ASP A 85 -17.74 6.88 7.15
N THR A 86 -16.72 6.33 6.46
CA THR A 86 -15.36 6.07 6.97
C THR A 86 -15.23 4.98 8.03
N HIS A 87 -16.22 4.09 8.13
CA HIS A 87 -16.10 2.89 8.96
C HIS A 87 -15.28 1.81 8.23
N ILE A 88 -14.50 1.08 9.01
CA ILE A 88 -13.72 -0.08 8.58
C ILE A 88 -14.45 -1.32 9.04
N LEU A 89 -14.77 -2.18 8.08
CA LEU A 89 -15.49 -3.41 8.33
C LEU A 89 -14.61 -4.62 8.02
N HIS A 90 -14.78 -5.68 8.80
CA HIS A 90 -14.15 -6.97 8.57
C HIS A 90 -15.21 -8.09 8.61
N THR A 91 -15.06 -9.10 7.76
CA THR A 91 -15.90 -10.30 7.76
C THR A 91 -15.03 -11.55 7.80
N SER A 92 -15.54 -12.63 8.40
CA SER A 92 -14.96 -13.98 8.40
C SER A 92 -15.97 -15.08 8.07
N ASP A 93 -17.21 -14.70 7.74
CA ASP A 93 -18.30 -15.59 7.38
C ASP A 93 -18.98 -15.19 6.05
N GLY A 94 -18.39 -14.24 5.34
CA GLY A 94 -18.77 -13.82 4.01
C GLY A 94 -19.43 -12.44 3.97
N PRO A 95 -19.64 -11.89 2.76
CA PRO A 95 -20.07 -10.51 2.54
C PRO A 95 -21.48 -10.18 3.06
N ALA A 96 -22.18 -11.17 3.61
CA ALA A 96 -23.49 -10.99 4.22
C ALA A 96 -23.42 -10.38 5.63
N ASN A 97 -22.35 -10.65 6.39
CA ASN A 97 -22.18 -10.16 7.74
C ASN A 97 -20.84 -9.46 7.88
N TRP A 98 -20.89 -8.20 8.28
CA TRP A 98 -19.73 -7.36 8.50
C TRP A 98 -19.65 -6.95 9.96
N THR A 99 -18.45 -6.93 10.51
CA THR A 99 -18.19 -6.41 11.85
C THR A 99 -17.46 -5.08 11.71
N ASP A 100 -17.96 -4.04 12.38
CA ASP A 100 -17.27 -2.75 12.45
C ASP A 100 -16.06 -2.85 13.36
N VAL A 101 -14.90 -2.65 12.77
CA VAL A 101 -13.58 -2.69 13.40
C VAL A 101 -12.90 -1.33 13.33
N THR A 102 -13.65 -0.24 13.19
CA THR A 102 -13.10 1.11 13.06
C THR A 102 -12.33 1.54 14.32
N PRO A 103 -11.06 1.97 14.23
CA PRO A 103 -10.30 2.46 15.39
C PRO A 103 -11.02 3.61 16.13
N GLY A 104 -11.39 3.45 17.41
CA GLY A 104 -12.07 4.57 18.09
C GLY A 104 -12.43 4.49 19.57
N ALA A 105 -12.08 3.43 20.29
CA ALA A 105 -12.19 3.39 21.75
C ALA A 105 -10.82 3.71 22.40
N GLY A 106 -10.75 4.86 23.09
CA GLY A 106 -9.55 5.38 23.74
C GLY A 106 -9.37 6.89 23.58
N THR A 107 -8.16 7.41 23.81
CA THR A 107 -7.80 8.83 23.60
C THR A 107 -7.53 9.19 22.14
N ALA A 108 -7.49 8.21 21.25
CA ALA A 108 -7.35 8.40 19.81
C ALA A 108 -8.56 7.76 19.13
N ASN A 109 -9.35 8.56 18.41
CA ASN A 109 -10.49 8.09 17.62
C ASN A 109 -10.43 8.66 16.20
N MET A 110 -11.06 7.95 15.26
CA MET A 110 -11.15 8.37 13.86
C MET A 110 -12.28 9.38 13.58
N VAL A 111 -12.89 9.97 14.61
CA VAL A 111 -14.01 10.91 14.41
C VAL A 111 -13.50 12.16 13.68
N GLY A 112 -14.01 12.39 12.47
CA GLY A 112 -13.59 13.49 11.60
C GLY A 112 -12.29 13.23 10.84
N ALA A 113 -11.80 11.99 10.84
CA ALA A 113 -10.66 11.57 10.01
C ALA A 113 -11.06 11.40 8.56
N THR A 114 -10.15 11.74 7.64
CA THR A 114 -10.24 11.31 6.24
C THR A 114 -9.29 10.14 6.05
N ILE A 115 -9.79 9.02 5.55
CA ILE A 115 -8.96 7.89 5.10
C ILE A 115 -8.30 8.29 3.78
N GLN A 116 -6.97 8.25 3.73
CA GLN A 116 -6.18 8.62 2.54
C GLN A 116 -5.72 7.38 1.76
N ALA A 117 -5.39 6.30 2.46
CA ALA A 117 -5.03 5.02 1.87
C ALA A 117 -5.34 3.87 2.84
N SER A 118 -5.51 2.67 2.31
CA SER A 118 -5.68 1.44 3.08
C SER A 118 -5.01 0.28 2.38
N TYR A 119 -4.45 -0.64 3.14
CA TYR A 119 -3.87 -1.88 2.66
C TYR A 119 -4.26 -3.02 3.59
N PHE A 120 -4.90 -4.06 3.07
CA PHE A 120 -5.31 -5.22 3.84
C PHE A 120 -4.61 -6.44 3.24
N MET A 121 -3.66 -7.04 3.97
CA MET A 121 -2.83 -8.12 3.45
C MET A 121 -3.53 -9.48 3.58
N ASP A 122 -4.13 -9.69 4.75
CA ASP A 122 -4.78 -10.94 5.12
C ASP A 122 -5.88 -10.69 6.17
N GLN A 123 -6.43 -11.76 6.74
CA GLN A 123 -7.54 -11.70 7.70
C GLN A 123 -7.14 -11.12 9.08
N TYR A 124 -5.84 -10.90 9.30
CA TYR A 124 -5.28 -10.39 10.55
C TYR A 124 -4.62 -9.03 10.37
N ASN A 125 -3.87 -8.85 9.28
CA ASN A 125 -2.98 -7.73 9.06
C ASN A 125 -3.62 -6.68 8.14
N GLY A 126 -3.75 -5.45 8.65
CA GLY A 126 -4.30 -4.33 7.92
C GLY A 126 -3.71 -2.99 8.34
N TRP A 127 -3.62 -2.05 7.41
CA TRP A 127 -3.09 -0.72 7.62
C TRP A 127 -3.97 0.35 6.98
N ILE A 128 -4.12 1.47 7.68
CA ILE A 128 -4.95 2.59 7.23
C ILE A 128 -4.20 3.89 7.50
N ALA A 129 -4.01 4.68 6.45
CA ALA A 129 -3.53 6.05 6.57
C ALA A 129 -4.71 7.00 6.73
N THR A 130 -4.67 7.82 7.76
CA THR A 130 -5.69 8.84 8.03
C THR A 130 -5.08 10.22 8.19
N SER A 131 -5.85 11.25 7.86
CA SER A 131 -5.54 12.64 8.18
C SER A 131 -6.61 13.23 9.10
N ILE A 132 -6.20 13.79 10.23
CA ILE A 132 -7.06 14.53 11.15
C ILE A 132 -6.42 15.90 11.39
N ASN A 133 -7.11 16.98 11.00
CA ASN A 133 -6.60 18.35 11.11
C ASN A 133 -5.19 18.54 10.50
N GLY A 134 -4.91 17.87 9.38
CA GLY A 134 -3.63 17.94 8.67
C GLY A 134 -2.49 17.12 9.28
N LYS A 135 -2.75 16.36 10.35
CA LYS A 135 -1.80 15.40 10.93
C LYS A 135 -2.06 14.02 10.35
N LEU A 136 -1.01 13.38 9.86
CA LEU A 136 -1.06 12.02 9.33
C LEU A 136 -0.84 10.99 10.44
N THR A 137 -1.72 9.99 10.48
CA THR A 137 -1.61 8.84 11.37
C THR A 137 -1.81 7.57 10.57
N ILE A 138 -0.84 6.65 10.67
CA ILE A 138 -0.94 5.30 10.15
C ILE A 138 -1.44 4.39 11.27
N TRP A 139 -2.57 3.74 11.05
CA TRP A 139 -3.12 2.73 11.95
C TRP A 139 -2.72 1.35 11.44
N SER A 140 -2.25 0.47 12.31
CA SER A 140 -1.95 -0.93 11.97
C SER A 140 -2.72 -1.88 12.89
N THR A 141 -3.16 -3.01 12.35
CA THR A 141 -3.73 -4.13 13.11
C THR A 141 -3.04 -5.42 12.67
N ALA A 142 -2.94 -6.37 13.60
CA ALA A 142 -2.42 -7.72 13.39
C ALA A 142 -3.37 -8.79 13.97
N ASP A 143 -4.61 -8.40 14.29
CA ASP A 143 -5.63 -9.25 14.91
C ASP A 143 -7.03 -9.08 14.29
N GLY A 144 -7.07 -8.67 13.01
CA GLY A 144 -8.32 -8.53 12.26
C GLY A 144 -9.13 -7.30 12.66
N GLY A 145 -8.46 -6.26 13.16
CA GLY A 145 -9.08 -4.99 13.56
C GLY A 145 -9.68 -5.00 14.97
N SER A 146 -9.43 -6.05 15.76
CA SER A 146 -9.84 -6.08 17.17
C SER A 146 -9.02 -5.09 18.02
N LEU A 147 -7.79 -4.79 17.61
CA LEU A 147 -6.93 -3.74 18.14
C LEU A 147 -6.22 -3.02 17.01
N TRP A 148 -6.07 -1.70 17.17
CA TRP A 148 -5.34 -0.85 16.24
C TRP A 148 -4.25 -0.03 16.93
N TYR A 149 -3.06 0.02 16.35
CA TYR A 149 -1.92 0.79 16.84
C TYR A 149 -1.71 2.04 15.97
N PRO A 150 -1.88 3.26 16.50
CA PRO A 150 -1.65 4.49 15.76
C PRO A 150 -0.19 4.93 15.82
N THR A 151 0.41 5.13 14.65
CA THR A 151 1.73 5.74 14.46
C THR A 151 1.56 7.10 13.79
N ALA A 152 1.82 8.17 14.54
CA ALA A 152 1.81 9.53 13.98
C ALA A 152 3.08 9.75 13.14
N LEU A 153 2.90 10.27 11.92
CA LEU A 153 4.02 10.69 11.09
C LEU A 153 4.51 12.08 11.50
N ALA A 154 5.81 12.34 11.31
CA ALA A 154 6.41 13.63 11.63
C ALA A 154 6.02 14.70 10.59
N GLU A 155 5.74 14.25 9.37
CA GLU A 155 5.31 15.03 8.23
C GLU A 155 3.91 15.60 8.46
N THR A 156 3.77 16.91 8.29
CA THR A 156 2.49 17.63 8.47
C THR A 156 2.08 18.31 7.18
N GLY A 157 0.82 18.13 6.76
CA GLY A 157 0.27 18.77 5.56
C GLY A 157 0.41 17.97 4.27
N ASP A 158 1.14 16.84 4.30
CA ASP A 158 1.24 15.92 3.18
C ASP A 158 -0.01 15.04 3.03
N GLN A 159 -0.17 14.44 1.87
CA GLN A 159 -1.19 13.43 1.60
C GLN A 159 -0.53 12.07 1.36
N VAL A 160 -1.03 11.02 2.00
CA VAL A 160 -0.68 9.65 1.66
C VAL A 160 -1.36 9.28 0.35
N THR A 161 -0.57 9.04 -0.70
CA THR A 161 -1.08 8.66 -2.04
C THR A 161 -0.93 7.17 -2.33
N SER A 162 -0.03 6.49 -1.62
CA SER A 162 0.13 5.03 -1.67
C SER A 162 0.54 4.50 -0.31
N LEU A 163 0.02 3.33 0.05
CA LEU A 163 0.37 2.54 1.22
C LEU A 163 0.34 1.08 0.81
N GLN A 164 1.47 0.39 0.95
CA GLN A 164 1.57 -1.00 0.55
C GLN A 164 2.60 -1.74 1.39
N PHE A 165 2.36 -3.03 1.62
CA PHE A 165 3.26 -3.93 2.31
C PHE A 165 3.62 -5.12 1.44
N THR A 166 4.82 -5.65 1.59
CA THR A 166 5.29 -6.88 0.92
C THR A 166 5.16 -8.10 1.84
N ASP A 167 5.25 -7.87 3.14
CA ASP A 167 4.91 -8.82 4.20
C ASP A 167 4.38 -8.06 5.44
N ALA A 168 4.11 -8.76 6.54
CA ALA A 168 3.54 -8.14 7.73
C ALA A 168 4.45 -7.11 8.45
N VAL A 169 5.72 -6.98 8.05
CA VAL A 169 6.69 -6.08 8.69
C VAL A 169 7.31 -5.06 7.73
N HIS A 170 7.40 -5.35 6.44
CA HIS A 170 7.99 -4.46 5.44
C HIS A 170 6.93 -3.76 4.60
N GLY A 171 6.97 -2.43 4.58
CA GLY A 171 6.04 -1.62 3.81
C GLY A 171 6.61 -0.30 3.35
N TRP A 172 5.92 0.32 2.38
CA TRP A 172 6.26 1.61 1.79
C TRP A 172 5.03 2.52 1.78
N LEU A 173 5.34 3.80 1.93
CA LEU A 173 4.38 4.88 1.94
C LEU A 173 4.88 5.98 0.99
N LEU A 174 4.00 6.44 0.10
CA LEU A 174 4.29 7.61 -0.73
C LEU A 174 3.48 8.79 -0.22
N LEU A 175 4.20 9.86 0.10
CA LEU A 175 3.64 11.16 0.47
C LEU A 175 3.68 12.09 -0.72
N SER A 176 2.63 12.88 -0.90
CA SER A 176 2.58 14.02 -1.81
C SER A 176 2.43 15.32 -1.00
N SER A 177 3.38 16.22 -1.16
CA SER A 177 3.45 17.51 -0.46
C SER A 177 2.92 18.67 -1.30
N GLY A 178 2.61 18.43 -2.58
CA GLY A 178 2.09 19.45 -3.46
C GLY A 178 2.23 19.11 -4.94
N THR A 179 1.13 19.27 -5.67
CA THR A 179 1.02 18.94 -7.08
C THR A 179 0.76 20.20 -7.89
N THR A 180 1.47 20.34 -9.01
CA THR A 180 1.20 21.30 -10.08
C THR A 180 0.75 20.54 -11.32
N ALA A 181 0.37 21.24 -12.40
CA ALA A 181 -0.03 20.58 -13.64
C ALA A 181 1.04 19.64 -14.23
N THR A 182 2.33 19.85 -13.92
CA THR A 182 3.42 19.09 -14.57
C THR A 182 4.46 18.54 -13.60
N ASN A 183 4.35 18.80 -12.30
CA ASN A 183 5.33 18.37 -11.30
C ASN A 183 4.64 18.07 -9.98
N GLU A 184 5.24 17.19 -9.19
CA GLU A 184 4.74 16.80 -7.88
C GLU A 184 5.92 16.61 -6.92
N ALA A 185 5.83 17.26 -5.74
CA ALA A 185 6.75 17.02 -4.65
C ALA A 185 6.32 15.77 -3.87
N ILE A 186 7.22 14.81 -3.72
CA ILE A 186 6.92 13.52 -3.10
C ILE A 186 8.01 13.10 -2.10
N SER A 187 7.63 12.29 -1.12
CA SER A 187 8.57 11.61 -0.22
C SER A 187 8.19 10.13 -0.10
N LEU A 188 9.18 9.25 -0.20
CA LEU A 188 9.03 7.82 0.01
C LEU A 188 9.54 7.45 1.40
N LEU A 189 8.69 6.79 2.18
CA LEU A 189 9.05 6.24 3.48
C LEU A 189 8.93 4.72 3.44
N THR A 190 9.70 4.04 4.29
CA THR A 190 9.60 2.59 4.51
C THR A 190 9.47 2.27 5.98
N THR A 191 8.89 1.11 6.29
CA THR A 191 8.83 0.56 7.64
C THR A 191 9.47 -0.84 7.66
N PRO A 192 10.33 -1.15 8.64
CA PRO A 192 10.85 -2.49 8.86
C PRO A 192 10.14 -3.24 10.00
N ASP A 193 9.10 -2.65 10.60
CA ASP A 193 8.46 -3.13 11.84
C ASP A 193 6.92 -3.05 11.80
N GLY A 194 6.35 -3.22 10.62
CA GLY A 194 4.89 -3.33 10.44
C GLY A 194 4.16 -2.00 10.59
N GLY A 195 4.85 -0.88 10.37
CA GLY A 195 4.29 0.46 10.48
C GLY A 195 4.35 1.05 11.88
N SER A 196 5.11 0.44 12.81
CA SER A 196 5.36 1.01 14.14
C SER A 196 6.33 2.20 14.07
N THR A 197 7.27 2.16 13.13
CA THR A 197 8.14 3.27 12.76
C THR A 197 8.23 3.39 11.23
N TRP A 198 8.35 4.63 10.76
CA TRP A 198 8.50 4.95 9.33
C TRP A 198 9.78 5.77 9.15
N LEU A 199 10.60 5.37 8.19
CA LEU A 199 11.92 5.94 7.90
C LEU A 199 11.91 6.52 6.49
N PRO A 200 12.41 7.75 6.27
CA PRO A 200 12.54 8.31 4.93
C PRO A 200 13.56 7.51 4.11
N VAL A 201 13.23 7.23 2.85
CA VAL A 201 14.09 6.54 1.88
C VAL A 201 14.64 7.54 0.87
N ASP A 202 13.74 8.27 0.19
CA ASP A 202 14.09 9.25 -0.83
C ASP A 202 12.99 10.32 -0.91
N SER A 203 13.27 11.47 -1.50
CA SER A 203 12.29 12.51 -1.78
C SER A 203 12.64 13.28 -3.04
N ALA A 204 11.62 13.89 -3.65
CA ALA A 204 11.79 14.73 -4.82
C ALA A 204 11.14 16.09 -4.61
N THR A 205 11.96 17.13 -4.65
CA THR A 205 11.53 18.53 -4.60
C THR A 205 11.99 19.30 -5.84
N ALA A 206 11.58 20.56 -5.96
CA ALA A 206 12.03 21.42 -7.05
C ALA A 206 13.55 21.62 -7.07
N GLN A 207 14.21 21.46 -5.92
CA GLN A 207 15.65 21.56 -5.75
C GLN A 207 16.38 20.32 -6.29
N ASP A 208 15.72 19.16 -6.26
CA ASP A 208 16.31 17.86 -6.59
C ASP A 208 15.97 17.39 -8.01
N LYS A 209 15.26 18.23 -8.79
CA LYS A 209 14.69 17.88 -10.10
C LYS A 209 15.67 17.34 -11.14
N ASP A 210 16.96 17.65 -11.01
CA ASP A 210 18.02 17.24 -11.94
C ASP A 210 18.99 16.21 -11.31
N VAL A 211 18.71 15.70 -10.11
CA VAL A 211 19.57 14.72 -9.44
C VAL A 211 19.38 13.35 -10.11
N PRO A 212 20.45 12.74 -10.66
CA PRO A 212 20.33 11.45 -11.33
C PRO A 212 19.97 10.33 -10.35
N GLN A 213 19.21 9.35 -10.83
CA GLN A 213 18.84 8.14 -10.08
C GLN A 213 18.05 8.38 -8.78
N HIS A 214 17.37 9.52 -8.66
CA HIS A 214 16.46 9.84 -7.56
C HIS A 214 15.00 9.77 -8.00
N LEU A 215 14.09 9.82 -7.03
CA LEU A 215 12.66 10.05 -7.28
C LEU A 215 12.47 11.26 -8.22
N PRO A 216 11.51 11.20 -9.17
CA PRO A 216 11.35 12.26 -10.15
C PRO A 216 10.45 13.36 -9.61
N PHE A 217 10.90 14.61 -9.63
CA PHE A 217 10.03 15.77 -9.34
C PHE A 217 9.03 16.03 -10.49
N SER A 218 9.42 15.73 -11.72
CA SER A 218 8.55 15.90 -12.89
C SER A 218 7.41 14.88 -12.93
N GLY A 219 6.29 15.30 -13.50
CA GLY A 219 5.09 14.50 -13.65
C GLY A 219 4.31 14.31 -12.37
N VAL A 220 3.04 13.95 -12.53
CA VAL A 220 2.15 13.59 -11.43
C VAL A 220 2.21 12.09 -11.24
N LYS A 221 2.49 11.63 -10.02
CA LYS A 221 2.58 10.21 -9.68
C LYS A 221 1.18 9.63 -9.55
N THR A 222 1.05 8.41 -10.03
CA THR A 222 -0.20 7.67 -10.00
C THR A 222 -0.16 6.47 -9.06
N GLY A 223 1.04 6.08 -8.61
CA GLY A 223 1.23 5.09 -7.56
C GLY A 223 2.68 4.62 -7.45
N VAL A 224 2.97 3.92 -6.36
CA VAL A 224 4.20 3.15 -6.15
C VAL A 224 3.83 1.77 -5.63
N THR A 225 4.55 0.75 -6.09
CA THR A 225 4.43 -0.63 -5.61
C THR A 225 5.81 -1.26 -5.47
N PHE A 226 5.93 -2.22 -4.56
CA PHE A 226 7.10 -3.03 -4.29
C PHE A 226 6.68 -4.50 -4.25
N THR A 227 7.42 -5.36 -4.94
CA THR A 227 7.16 -6.81 -4.91
C THR A 227 7.91 -7.51 -3.80
N ASP A 228 9.03 -6.93 -3.38
CA ASP A 228 9.84 -7.34 -2.24
C ASP A 228 10.58 -6.12 -1.68
N ASN A 229 11.58 -6.35 -0.82
CA ASN A 229 12.32 -5.28 -0.16
C ASN A 229 13.32 -4.54 -1.05
N ALA A 230 13.47 -4.96 -2.32
CA ALA A 230 14.40 -4.40 -3.27
C ALA A 230 13.68 -3.81 -4.49
N ASP A 231 12.80 -4.59 -5.10
CA ASP A 231 12.23 -4.31 -6.41
C ASP A 231 10.94 -3.47 -6.27
N GLY A 232 11.00 -2.25 -6.84
CA GLY A 232 9.93 -1.26 -6.75
C GLY A 232 9.65 -0.56 -8.07
N TRP A 233 8.39 -0.16 -8.29
CA TRP A 233 7.93 0.55 -9.46
C TRP A 233 7.12 1.78 -9.07
N LEU A 234 7.51 2.93 -9.63
CA LEU A 234 6.78 4.19 -9.50
C LEU A 234 6.20 4.56 -10.87
N THR A 235 4.91 4.86 -10.89
CA THR A 235 4.21 5.25 -12.12
C THR A 235 3.72 6.69 -12.05
N GLY A 236 3.60 7.33 -13.21
CA GLY A 236 3.02 8.67 -13.30
C GLY A 236 2.70 9.10 -14.73
N SER A 237 2.19 10.31 -14.85
CA SER A 237 1.95 11.02 -16.12
C SER A 237 2.92 12.19 -16.28
N LEU A 238 3.45 12.36 -17.49
CA LEU A 238 4.34 13.45 -17.89
C LEU A 238 3.59 14.42 -18.82
N GLU A 239 2.56 15.07 -18.27
CA GLU A 239 1.73 16.02 -19.00
C GLU A 239 2.58 17.14 -19.63
N GLY A 240 2.25 17.51 -20.87
CA GLY A 240 2.92 18.58 -21.61
C GLY A 240 4.23 18.21 -22.31
N THR A 241 4.66 16.95 -22.27
CA THR A 241 5.81 16.46 -23.05
C THR A 241 5.34 15.79 -24.35
N ASN A 242 5.79 16.29 -25.50
CA ASN A 242 5.33 15.82 -26.82
C ASN A 242 5.87 14.43 -27.24
N SER A 243 6.61 13.73 -26.36
CA SER A 243 7.37 12.54 -26.75
C SER A 243 7.12 11.30 -25.90
N GLN A 244 6.78 11.40 -24.61
CA GLN A 244 6.50 10.25 -23.73
C GLN A 244 5.60 10.66 -22.55
N PRO A 245 4.26 10.48 -22.64
CA PRO A 245 3.34 10.89 -21.58
C PRO A 245 3.36 9.96 -20.34
N LEU A 246 4.04 8.80 -20.43
CA LEU A 246 4.10 7.83 -19.35
C LEU A 246 5.43 7.92 -18.60
N ALA A 247 5.35 8.06 -17.27
CA ALA A 247 6.46 7.86 -16.36
C ALA A 247 6.38 6.44 -15.78
N LEU A 248 7.46 5.68 -15.96
CA LEU A 248 7.73 4.44 -15.24
C LEU A 248 9.15 4.51 -14.71
N TYR A 249 9.32 4.36 -13.41
CA TYR A 249 10.62 4.30 -12.75
C TYR A 249 10.74 3.00 -11.98
N VAL A 250 11.93 2.42 -11.96
CA VAL A 250 12.21 1.14 -11.32
C VAL A 250 13.32 1.32 -10.30
N SER A 251 13.12 0.76 -9.12
CA SER A 251 14.13 0.58 -8.09
C SER A 251 14.46 -0.90 -7.95
N THR A 252 15.71 -1.19 -7.59
CA THR A 252 16.20 -2.55 -7.27
C THR A 252 16.91 -2.58 -5.91
N ASN A 253 16.70 -1.53 -5.10
CA ASN A 253 17.32 -1.32 -3.80
C ASN A 253 16.37 -0.63 -2.82
N GLY A 254 15.10 -1.02 -2.82
CA GLY A 254 14.12 -0.61 -1.81
C GLY A 254 13.68 0.85 -1.92
N GLY A 255 13.93 1.48 -3.07
CA GLY A 255 13.60 2.89 -3.33
C GLY A 255 14.75 3.86 -3.08
N GLU A 256 15.95 3.40 -2.71
CA GLU A 256 17.13 4.28 -2.55
C GLU A 256 17.62 4.89 -3.86
N SER A 257 17.34 4.23 -4.99
CA SER A 257 17.62 4.77 -6.32
C SER A 257 16.56 4.35 -7.36
N TRP A 258 16.35 5.19 -8.36
CA TRP A 258 15.28 5.04 -9.35
C TRP A 258 15.78 5.25 -10.78
N GLU A 259 15.48 4.29 -11.66
CA GLU A 259 15.80 4.38 -13.08
C GLU A 259 14.55 4.49 -13.93
N ALA A 260 14.52 5.47 -14.82
CA ALA A 260 13.45 5.59 -15.80
C ALA A 260 13.45 4.38 -16.76
N ARG A 261 12.26 3.84 -17.02
CA ARG A 261 11.99 2.81 -18.03
C ARG A 261 10.99 3.36 -19.05
N SER A 262 11.22 3.06 -20.32
CA SER A 262 10.35 3.52 -21.40
C SER A 262 9.18 2.56 -21.60
N LEU A 263 7.98 3.13 -21.74
CA LEU A 263 6.78 2.41 -22.16
C LEU A 263 6.37 2.91 -23.55
N ALA A 264 6.26 1.99 -24.50
CA ALA A 264 5.87 2.33 -25.86
C ALA A 264 4.37 2.66 -25.91
N VAL A 265 4.02 3.90 -26.26
CA VAL A 265 2.62 4.30 -26.47
C VAL A 265 2.10 3.76 -27.82
N PRO A 266 1.00 2.98 -27.84
CA PRO A 266 0.43 2.47 -29.09
C PRO A 266 -0.13 3.59 -29.96
N THR A 267 0.25 3.63 -31.24
CA THR A 267 -0.40 4.48 -32.26
C THR A 267 -1.78 3.87 -32.61
N PRO A 268 -2.88 4.65 -32.76
CA PRO A 268 -2.97 6.11 -32.92
C PRO A 268 -3.25 6.90 -31.61
N LYS A 269 -3.02 6.34 -30.42
CA LYS A 269 -3.36 7.00 -29.16
C LYS A 269 -2.53 8.28 -28.99
N ALA A 270 -3.19 9.37 -28.59
CA ALA A 270 -2.60 10.71 -28.57
C ALA A 270 -1.75 10.95 -27.30
N SER A 271 -2.28 10.58 -26.12
CA SER A 271 -1.60 10.76 -24.84
C SER A 271 -2.17 9.83 -23.77
N ALA A 272 -1.35 9.41 -22.80
CA ALA A 272 -1.83 8.67 -21.64
C ALA A 272 -2.43 9.63 -20.62
N LEU A 273 -3.58 9.27 -20.04
CA LEU A 273 -4.24 10.00 -18.97
C LEU A 273 -3.78 9.50 -17.60
N ARG A 274 -3.69 8.18 -17.44
CA ARG A 274 -3.37 7.55 -16.16
C ARG A 274 -2.72 6.20 -16.37
N SER A 275 -1.63 5.94 -15.67
CA SER A 275 -1.08 4.61 -15.45
C SER A 275 -1.45 4.15 -14.04
N TYR A 276 -1.65 2.85 -13.87
CA TYR A 276 -1.71 2.22 -12.54
C TYR A 276 -0.34 1.62 -12.21
N THR A 277 -0.11 1.18 -10.99
CA THR A 277 1.11 0.40 -10.69
C THR A 277 1.06 -0.98 -11.36
N PRO A 278 2.21 -1.58 -11.67
CA PRO A 278 2.27 -2.98 -12.04
C PRO A 278 1.64 -3.90 -10.98
N ASP A 279 0.89 -4.90 -11.43
CA ASP A 279 0.40 -6.00 -10.59
C ASP A 279 1.14 -7.29 -10.98
N PHE A 280 1.95 -7.79 -10.05
CA PHE A 280 2.82 -8.95 -10.25
C PHE A 280 2.16 -10.21 -9.68
N PHE A 281 1.95 -11.21 -10.54
CA PHE A 281 1.39 -12.51 -10.16
C PHE A 281 2.47 -13.58 -9.98
N ASP A 282 3.64 -13.34 -10.54
CA ASP A 282 4.88 -14.07 -10.29
C ASP A 282 6.08 -13.12 -10.55
N PRO A 283 7.32 -13.44 -10.13
CA PRO A 283 8.45 -12.51 -10.25
C PRO A 283 8.76 -12.06 -11.68
N GLY A 284 8.31 -12.80 -12.70
CA GLY A 284 8.53 -12.46 -14.10
C GLY A 284 7.32 -11.80 -14.76
N LYS A 285 6.10 -12.09 -14.30
CA LYS A 285 4.86 -11.74 -14.99
C LYS A 285 4.05 -10.73 -14.21
N ALA A 286 3.79 -9.62 -14.88
CA ALA A 286 2.90 -8.59 -14.39
C ALA A 286 2.05 -8.01 -15.51
N ILE A 287 0.98 -7.36 -15.08
CA ILE A 287 0.20 -6.47 -15.92
C ILE A 287 0.38 -5.03 -15.46
N LEU A 288 0.23 -4.09 -16.38
CA LEU A 288 0.27 -2.67 -16.12
C LEU A 288 -0.85 -2.01 -16.94
N PRO A 289 -2.00 -1.73 -16.31
CA PRO A 289 -3.09 -1.03 -16.99
C PRO A 289 -2.75 0.45 -17.21
N VAL A 290 -3.13 0.98 -18.37
CA VAL A 290 -2.94 2.38 -18.74
C VAL A 290 -4.15 2.91 -19.50
N THR A 291 -4.71 4.02 -19.05
CA THR A 291 -5.82 4.73 -19.70
C THR A 291 -5.28 5.85 -20.59
N PHE A 292 -5.85 6.01 -21.79
CA PHE A 292 -5.45 7.01 -22.78
C PHE A 292 -6.58 7.99 -23.12
N ASP A 293 -6.19 9.19 -23.53
CA ASP A 293 -7.08 10.21 -24.09
C ASP A 293 -7.35 9.86 -25.56
N ALA A 294 -8.51 9.25 -25.78
CA ALA A 294 -9.05 8.87 -27.08
C ALA A 294 -10.53 9.29 -27.13
N PRO A 295 -11.18 9.36 -28.31
CA PRO A 295 -12.59 9.78 -28.44
C PRO A 295 -13.56 9.06 -27.51
N GLN A 296 -13.17 7.88 -27.03
CA GLN A 296 -13.69 7.18 -25.85
C GLN A 296 -12.45 6.82 -25.02
N ALA A 297 -12.39 7.15 -23.72
CA ALA A 297 -11.21 6.84 -22.91
C ALA A 297 -10.92 5.32 -22.97
N GLU A 298 -9.81 4.95 -23.59
CA GLU A 298 -9.45 3.55 -23.84
C GLU A 298 -8.35 3.10 -22.89
N VAL A 299 -8.54 1.92 -22.31
CA VAL A 299 -7.51 1.22 -21.54
C VAL A 299 -6.60 0.42 -22.49
N SER A 300 -5.30 0.30 -22.19
CA SER A 300 -4.44 -0.77 -22.70
C SER A 300 -3.87 -1.55 -21.53
N ILE A 301 -3.70 -2.85 -21.72
CA ILE A 301 -3.05 -3.71 -20.74
C ILE A 301 -1.63 -3.97 -21.24
N TYR A 302 -0.63 -3.45 -20.52
CA TYR A 302 0.76 -3.81 -20.77
C TYR A 302 1.07 -5.08 -20.00
N GLN A 303 1.82 -5.98 -20.61
CA GLN A 303 2.26 -7.22 -19.98
C GLN A 303 3.78 -7.30 -20.03
N THR A 304 4.36 -7.85 -18.96
CA THR A 304 5.76 -8.26 -18.91
C THR A 304 5.85 -9.77 -18.64
N SER A 305 6.96 -10.37 -19.07
CA SER A 305 7.32 -11.75 -18.75
C SER A 305 8.75 -11.87 -18.24
N ASP A 306 9.39 -10.75 -17.94
CA ASP A 306 10.79 -10.63 -17.54
C ASP A 306 11.01 -9.67 -16.37
N GLY A 307 10.02 -9.56 -15.47
CA GLY A 307 10.15 -8.78 -14.24
C GLY A 307 10.01 -7.27 -14.47
N GLY A 308 9.25 -6.85 -15.48
CA GLY A 308 9.04 -5.45 -15.79
C GLY A 308 10.20 -4.77 -16.54
N ASN A 309 11.16 -5.55 -17.06
CA ASN A 309 12.25 -5.04 -17.90
C ASN A 309 11.74 -4.63 -19.29
N HIS A 310 10.86 -5.44 -19.88
CA HIS A 310 10.17 -5.13 -21.12
C HIS A 310 8.66 -5.27 -20.96
N TRP A 311 7.94 -4.31 -21.53
CA TRP A 311 6.48 -4.26 -21.50
C TRP A 311 5.91 -4.27 -22.92
N ARG A 312 4.92 -5.13 -23.14
CA ARG A 312 4.18 -5.20 -24.40
C ARG A 312 2.74 -4.80 -24.16
N SER A 313 2.28 -3.75 -24.84
CA SER A 313 0.88 -3.33 -24.81
C SER A 313 -0.01 -4.28 -25.60
N SER A 314 -1.20 -4.56 -25.07
CA SER A 314 -2.34 -4.99 -25.86
C SER A 314 -3.05 -3.80 -26.50
N GLN A 315 -3.73 -4.05 -27.62
CA GLN A 315 -4.79 -3.18 -28.14
C GLN A 315 -6.10 -3.93 -27.89
N PRO A 316 -6.92 -3.54 -26.90
CA PRO A 316 -8.16 -4.24 -26.67
C PRO A 316 -9.12 -4.05 -27.84
N ASP A 317 -9.87 -5.10 -28.13
CA ASP A 317 -10.95 -5.13 -29.12
C ASP A 317 -12.27 -4.52 -28.61
N ALA A 318 -12.34 -4.22 -27.30
CA ALA A 318 -13.50 -3.65 -26.62
C ALA A 318 -13.21 -2.28 -25.99
N ALA A 319 -14.26 -1.47 -25.85
CA ALA A 319 -14.22 -0.15 -25.21
C ALA A 319 -14.20 -0.24 -23.67
N ILE A 320 -13.13 -0.81 -23.11
CA ILE A 320 -12.88 -0.85 -21.66
C ILE A 320 -12.52 0.56 -21.15
N SER A 321 -13.12 0.97 -20.04
CA SER A 321 -13.02 2.34 -19.52
C SER A 321 -12.50 2.44 -18.07
N SER A 322 -12.83 1.50 -17.19
CA SER A 322 -12.49 1.61 -15.75
C SER A 322 -12.48 0.28 -15.00
N ASN A 323 -12.15 0.34 -13.70
CA ASN A 323 -12.26 -0.76 -12.72
C ASN A 323 -11.66 -2.06 -13.25
N ILE A 324 -10.36 -2.04 -13.54
CA ILE A 324 -9.66 -3.20 -14.10
C ILE A 324 -9.13 -4.02 -12.94
N ASN A 325 -9.45 -5.31 -12.92
CA ASN A 325 -8.97 -6.24 -11.91
C ASN A 325 -8.56 -7.54 -12.59
N PHE A 326 -7.39 -8.06 -12.23
CA PHE A 326 -6.89 -9.34 -12.72
C PHE A 326 -6.52 -10.19 -11.52
N VAL A 327 -6.77 -11.49 -11.63
CA VAL A 327 -6.44 -12.48 -10.60
C VAL A 327 -5.19 -13.28 -10.97
N ASN A 328 -4.79 -13.20 -12.23
CA ASN A 328 -3.53 -13.69 -12.77
C ASN A 328 -3.23 -12.96 -14.08
N VAL A 329 -2.09 -13.25 -14.71
CA VAL A 329 -1.65 -12.58 -15.96
C VAL A 329 -2.61 -12.76 -17.16
N ASN A 330 -3.52 -13.74 -17.11
CA ASN A 330 -4.44 -14.07 -18.20
C ASN A 330 -5.88 -13.65 -17.91
N ASP A 331 -6.38 -13.94 -16.70
CA ASP A 331 -7.77 -13.77 -16.33
C ASP A 331 -8.01 -12.42 -15.65
N GLY A 332 -8.89 -11.61 -16.24
CA GLY A 332 -9.24 -10.31 -15.69
C GLY A 332 -10.61 -9.82 -16.12
N TRP A 333 -11.11 -8.84 -15.40
CA TRP A 333 -12.39 -8.18 -15.61
C TRP A 333 -12.21 -6.68 -15.63
N ALA A 334 -13.08 -6.00 -16.37
CA ALA A 334 -13.11 -4.56 -16.40
C ALA A 334 -14.49 -4.05 -16.80
N ILE A 335 -14.74 -2.78 -16.51
CA ILE A 335 -15.97 -2.09 -16.89
C ILE A 335 -15.73 -1.31 -18.18
N GLY A 336 -16.66 -1.42 -19.12
CA GLY A 336 -16.60 -0.70 -20.40
C GLY A 336 -17.75 0.26 -20.63
N ASN A 337 -17.50 1.18 -21.57
CA ASN A 337 -18.39 2.29 -21.88
C ASN A 337 -19.32 1.94 -23.06
N SER A 338 -20.54 1.53 -22.72
CA SER A 338 -21.69 1.85 -23.57
C SER A 338 -22.64 2.70 -22.73
N ASP A 339 -22.48 4.01 -22.89
CA ASP A 339 -23.28 5.12 -22.38
C ASP A 339 -23.43 5.30 -20.86
N HIS A 340 -23.13 4.33 -19.98
CA HIS A 340 -23.14 4.51 -18.51
C HIS A 340 -22.34 3.43 -17.72
N ASN A 341 -21.10 3.06 -18.09
CA ASN A 341 -20.32 2.04 -17.34
C ASN A 341 -21.11 0.72 -17.06
N THR A 342 -21.91 0.27 -18.03
CA THR A 342 -22.94 -0.75 -17.76
C THR A 342 -22.54 -2.18 -18.13
N THR A 343 -21.44 -2.36 -18.84
CA THR A 343 -21.02 -3.67 -19.34
C THR A 343 -19.78 -4.13 -18.60
N VAL A 344 -19.91 -5.30 -17.97
CA VAL A 344 -18.78 -6.04 -17.41
C VAL A 344 -18.16 -6.85 -18.54
N TYR A 345 -16.86 -6.72 -18.73
CA TYR A 345 -16.08 -7.51 -19.67
C TYR A 345 -15.14 -8.44 -18.92
N ALA A 346 -14.86 -9.59 -19.52
CA ALA A 346 -13.85 -10.53 -19.05
C ALA A 346 -12.84 -10.83 -20.16
N THR A 347 -11.60 -11.10 -19.76
CA THR A 347 -10.52 -11.60 -20.60
C THR A 347 -9.93 -12.86 -19.98
N THR A 348 -9.39 -13.74 -20.82
CA THR A 348 -8.67 -14.97 -20.41
C THR A 348 -7.31 -15.06 -21.12
N ASN A 349 -6.86 -13.96 -21.71
CA ASN A 349 -5.61 -13.86 -22.47
C ASN A 349 -4.87 -12.55 -22.20
N GLY A 350 -5.02 -12.00 -20.99
CA GLY A 350 -4.22 -10.86 -20.54
C GLY A 350 -4.66 -9.54 -21.15
N GLY A 351 -5.95 -9.41 -21.47
CA GLY A 351 -6.52 -8.20 -22.05
C GLY A 351 -6.20 -8.01 -23.54
N GLN A 352 -5.85 -9.08 -24.25
CA GLN A 352 -5.73 -9.07 -25.72
C GLN A 352 -7.10 -9.06 -26.39
N THR A 353 -8.04 -9.84 -25.86
CA THR A 353 -9.44 -9.83 -26.28
C THR A 353 -10.36 -9.80 -25.06
N TRP A 354 -11.46 -9.07 -25.15
CA TRP A 354 -12.43 -8.89 -24.09
C TRP A 354 -13.82 -9.32 -24.57
N GLN A 355 -14.52 -10.09 -23.74
CA GLN A 355 -15.87 -10.57 -24.02
C GLN A 355 -16.85 -10.00 -22.99
N PRO A 356 -18.01 -9.46 -23.42
CA PRO A 356 -19.02 -9.00 -22.48
C PRO A 356 -19.57 -10.19 -21.69
N THR A 357 -19.76 -10.00 -20.39
CA THR A 357 -20.32 -11.01 -19.48
C THR A 357 -21.79 -10.71 -19.16
N ALA A 358 -22.40 -11.51 -18.28
CA ALA A 358 -23.72 -11.16 -17.78
C ALA A 358 -23.67 -9.86 -16.96
N LYS A 359 -24.78 -9.14 -16.99
CA LYS A 359 -24.98 -7.87 -16.27
C LYS A 359 -25.74 -8.13 -14.97
N PRO A 360 -25.28 -7.62 -13.81
CA PRO A 360 -26.08 -7.58 -12.59
C PRO A 360 -27.48 -7.00 -12.82
N THR A 361 -28.51 -7.58 -12.21
CA THR A 361 -29.89 -7.07 -12.33
C THR A 361 -30.11 -5.92 -11.34
N ALA A 362 -29.42 -4.80 -11.55
CA ALA A 362 -29.53 -3.58 -10.76
C ALA A 362 -30.45 -2.55 -11.45
N LYS A 363 -31.06 -1.65 -10.65
CA LYS A 363 -31.96 -0.59 -11.19
C LYS A 363 -31.19 0.49 -11.95
N SER A 364 -30.00 0.82 -11.46
CA SER A 364 -28.98 1.64 -12.10
C SER A 364 -27.67 0.86 -12.07
N MET A 365 -26.80 1.03 -13.06
CA MET A 365 -25.50 0.36 -13.08
C MET A 365 -24.36 1.37 -13.19
N VAL A 366 -24.13 2.04 -12.07
CA VAL A 366 -22.88 2.77 -11.84
C VAL A 366 -22.00 1.88 -10.97
N VAL A 367 -20.95 1.32 -11.56
CA VAL A 367 -20.04 0.43 -10.82
C VAL A 367 -19.00 1.27 -10.08
N ASP A 368 -18.96 1.15 -8.76
CA ASP A 368 -17.99 1.85 -7.90
C ASP A 368 -16.71 1.03 -7.77
N SER A 369 -16.83 -0.28 -7.56
CA SER A 369 -15.69 -1.20 -7.47
C SER A 369 -16.02 -2.58 -8.04
N ILE A 370 -14.97 -3.26 -8.51
CA ILE A 370 -14.99 -4.70 -8.76
C ILE A 370 -13.83 -5.32 -8.00
N ASP A 371 -14.03 -6.53 -7.49
CA ASP A 371 -13.04 -7.26 -6.73
C ASP A 371 -13.17 -8.75 -7.07
N PHE A 372 -12.25 -9.30 -7.87
CA PHE A 372 -12.17 -10.74 -8.10
C PHE A 372 -10.97 -11.29 -7.34
N ILE A 373 -11.18 -12.47 -6.75
CA ILE A 373 -10.16 -13.21 -6.01
C ILE A 373 -9.71 -14.47 -6.75
N SER A 374 -10.51 -14.90 -7.74
CA SER A 374 -10.25 -16.10 -8.54
C SER A 374 -10.91 -15.97 -9.92
N PRO A 375 -10.58 -16.89 -10.86
CA PRO A 375 -11.28 -17.02 -12.15
C PRO A 375 -12.80 -17.20 -12.06
N THR A 376 -13.33 -17.55 -10.89
CA THR A 376 -14.74 -17.86 -10.68
C THR A 376 -15.44 -16.91 -9.70
N ASP A 377 -14.74 -16.46 -8.67
CA ASP A 377 -15.32 -15.74 -7.54
C ASP A 377 -14.95 -14.26 -7.60
N GLY A 378 -15.98 -13.42 -7.56
CA GLY A 378 -15.79 -11.98 -7.53
C GLY A 378 -17.05 -11.22 -7.14
N TRP A 379 -16.85 -9.94 -6.90
CA TRP A 379 -17.85 -9.02 -6.41
C TRP A 379 -17.88 -7.74 -7.25
N ILE A 380 -19.07 -7.17 -7.40
CA ILE A 380 -19.29 -5.85 -8.00
C ILE A 380 -20.13 -5.04 -7.03
N LEU A 381 -19.63 -3.87 -6.69
CA LEU A 381 -20.36 -2.88 -5.92
C LEU A 381 -20.99 -1.86 -6.88
N VAL A 382 -22.31 -1.72 -6.82
CA VAL A 382 -23.09 -0.86 -7.71
C VAL A 382 -23.77 0.25 -6.92
N ASN A 383 -23.52 1.49 -7.31
CA ASN A 383 -24.21 2.65 -6.78
C ASN A 383 -25.61 2.77 -7.39
N ASN A 384 -26.63 2.74 -6.53
CA ASN A 384 -28.03 2.89 -6.95
C ASN A 384 -28.61 4.27 -6.61
N SER A 385 -27.78 5.30 -6.37
CA SER A 385 -28.28 6.64 -6.07
C SER A 385 -28.98 7.24 -7.30
N THR A 386 -30.31 7.28 -7.27
CA THR A 386 -31.11 7.83 -8.39
C THR A 386 -31.22 9.35 -8.40
N SER A 387 -30.37 10.10 -7.69
CA SER A 387 -30.46 11.57 -7.72
C SER A 387 -29.18 12.31 -7.34
N SER A 388 -28.88 13.36 -8.11
CA SER A 388 -27.91 14.43 -7.82
C SER A 388 -28.29 15.31 -6.61
N ALA A 389 -29.04 14.79 -5.65
CA ALA A 389 -29.49 15.52 -4.47
C ALA A 389 -28.64 15.10 -3.27
N ALA A 390 -27.75 16.00 -2.85
CA ALA A 390 -26.79 15.84 -1.76
C ALA A 390 -27.39 15.60 -0.35
N ASN A 391 -28.66 15.22 -0.22
CA ASN A 391 -29.40 15.14 1.05
C ASN A 391 -30.31 13.90 1.19
N SER A 392 -30.10 12.80 0.45
CA SER A 392 -30.74 11.52 0.77
C SER A 392 -29.75 10.60 1.48
N SER A 393 -29.96 10.36 2.77
CA SER A 393 -29.20 9.46 3.65
C SER A 393 -29.42 7.97 3.35
N ALA A 394 -29.61 7.61 2.09
CA ALA A 394 -29.85 6.25 1.63
C ALA A 394 -29.21 6.08 0.25
N SER A 395 -27.88 6.17 0.18
CA SER A 395 -27.15 5.42 -0.84
C SER A 395 -27.39 3.94 -0.55
N SER A 396 -28.21 3.29 -1.38
CA SER A 396 -28.35 1.84 -1.34
C SER A 396 -27.34 1.27 -2.33
N ASP A 397 -26.09 1.16 -1.91
CA ASP A 397 -25.10 0.43 -2.71
C ASP A 397 -25.52 -1.04 -2.71
N GLU A 398 -25.55 -1.64 -3.90
CA GLU A 398 -25.92 -3.03 -4.08
C GLU A 398 -24.64 -3.84 -4.34
N LEU A 399 -24.40 -4.84 -3.50
CA LEU A 399 -23.31 -5.78 -3.70
C LEU A 399 -23.82 -6.97 -4.52
N PHE A 400 -23.13 -7.30 -5.60
CA PHE A 400 -23.39 -8.50 -6.39
C PHE A 400 -22.20 -9.43 -6.30
N GLN A 401 -22.46 -10.74 -6.19
CA GLN A 401 -21.45 -11.78 -6.22
C GLN A 401 -21.62 -12.67 -7.45
N THR A 402 -20.51 -13.06 -8.04
CA THR A 402 -20.42 -14.15 -9.01
C THR A 402 -19.58 -15.29 -8.44
N GLN A 403 -19.90 -16.52 -8.85
CA GLN A 403 -19.16 -17.75 -8.55
C GLN A 403 -18.85 -18.54 -9.85
N ASP A 404 -19.04 -17.90 -11.01
CA ASP A 404 -18.85 -18.49 -12.33
C ASP A 404 -18.09 -17.56 -13.30
N GLY A 405 -17.35 -16.58 -12.76
CA GLY A 405 -16.51 -15.65 -13.52
C GLY A 405 -17.30 -14.55 -14.22
N GLY A 406 -18.45 -14.17 -13.68
CA GLY A 406 -19.32 -13.12 -14.21
C GLY A 406 -20.37 -13.61 -15.22
N LYS A 407 -20.56 -14.93 -15.37
CA LYS A 407 -21.61 -15.51 -16.23
C LYS A 407 -22.99 -15.39 -15.58
N SER A 408 -23.05 -15.31 -14.26
CA SER A 408 -24.23 -14.95 -13.48
C SER A 408 -23.85 -14.14 -12.24
N TRP A 409 -24.80 -13.33 -11.78
CA TRP A 409 -24.66 -12.42 -10.65
C TRP A 409 -25.82 -12.59 -9.69
N SER A 410 -25.50 -12.65 -8.40
CA SER A 410 -26.47 -12.78 -7.30
C SER A 410 -26.33 -11.58 -6.37
N ALA A 411 -27.44 -10.90 -6.08
CA ALA A 411 -27.45 -9.80 -5.11
C ALA A 411 -27.17 -10.34 -3.70
N GLN A 412 -26.30 -9.66 -2.97
CA GLN A 412 -25.94 -9.95 -1.59
C GLN A 412 -26.51 -8.87 -0.68
N ASN A 413 -27.05 -9.28 0.47
CA ASN A 413 -27.41 -8.33 1.51
C ASN A 413 -26.14 -7.93 2.25
N THR A 414 -25.91 -6.65 2.51
CA THR A 414 -24.76 -6.17 3.29
C THR A 414 -25.25 -5.67 4.65
N MET A 415 -25.06 -6.46 5.70
CA MET A 415 -25.48 -6.10 7.06
C MET A 415 -24.28 -5.98 7.99
N ALA A 416 -24.26 -4.93 8.82
CA ALA A 416 -23.38 -4.89 9.98
C ALA A 416 -23.99 -5.72 11.13
N VAL A 417 -23.17 -6.54 11.79
CA VAL A 417 -23.54 -7.33 12.97
C VAL A 417 -22.77 -6.79 14.18
N MET A 418 -23.42 -6.80 15.35
CA MET A 418 -22.79 -6.40 16.61
C MET A 418 -21.84 -7.50 17.12
N GLN A 419 -20.69 -7.12 17.67
CA GLN A 419 -19.83 -8.03 18.46
C GLN A 419 -20.47 -8.40 19.80
#